data_AF-A0A9E2PSP2-F1
#
_entry.id   AF-A0A9E2PSP2-F1
#
_cell.length_a   1.000
_cell.length_b   1.000
_cell.length_c   1.000
_cell.angle_alpha   90.00
_cell.angle_beta   90.00
_cell.angle_gamma   90.00
#
_symmetry.space_group_name_H-M   'P 1'
#
loop_
_entity.id
_entity.type
_entity.pdbx_description
1 polymer ?
#
loop_
_entity_poly.entity_id
_entity_poly.type
_entity_poly.pdbx_seq_one_letter_code
_entity_poly.pdbx_strand_id
1 'polypeptide(L)'
;MKLMKIMELVVSIQNRESLAIALDKGVGGVAAYLPRNPDSQVFSELADWRDAAREQKVKFYLTWDWLVRERELAGVPDMLAAVARLDPDGLQLRDLGCVREAQRRCPNLPLQAAGNFGIHNSPGVRLAATLGFSRVVVAGPISLKDLALMRRQTAMPLAVTLATFCPGYAGLCLMEEYLGVSCEACCLARPENAGTLMATLETLSGLCQLGIEAVQLKSDLFAPASLAQVIGLCQAVATAAPMERPRVLTAAREVVEAFEETLRMSPPAPGTPPGPPVYPLPPSQRLVQSPPRPGLPGRGRVWLEARDYAEAAALAREWREPLVLGLTSDTYAAFLREHRQWDPRRLLWRLPPAIPESALGFYQKALETLRQGGYHRFVAGDWGAVALVGAAGDQIFGDQSLGVRNSWSVAGAREFKVTRVCLPPGHRSDHWQEILAATPFGSFWSYLYRCAALAVCPGEAAALTPPENLRWMVEDGKALLCLKAPQNFHDLDPWFKQQSILPLVVALPHSPRARGQLPPWLVPRPLARPRR
;
A
#
# COMPACT_ATOMS: atom_id res chain seq x y z
N MET A 1 -30.43 -26.36 5.87
CA MET A 1 -29.16 -26.08 5.16
C MET A 1 -29.32 -24.79 4.38
N LYS A 2 -28.54 -23.74 4.67
CA LYS A 2 -28.46 -22.58 3.75
C LYS A 2 -27.85 -23.09 2.45
N LEU A 3 -28.50 -22.88 1.31
CA LEU A 3 -27.87 -23.08 0.00
C LEU A 3 -26.55 -22.28 0.03
N MET A 4 -25.40 -22.96 -0.07
CA MET A 4 -24.13 -22.25 -0.25
C MET A 4 -24.23 -21.54 -1.59
N LYS A 5 -24.21 -20.21 -1.56
CA LYS A 5 -24.21 -19.38 -2.76
C LYS A 5 -22.94 -19.72 -3.54
N ILE A 6 -23.08 -20.04 -4.82
CA ILE A 6 -21.94 -20.31 -5.69
C ILE A 6 -21.06 -19.06 -5.71
N MET A 7 -19.76 -19.25 -5.51
CA MET A 7 -18.76 -18.20 -5.53
C MET A 7 -18.68 -17.57 -6.93
N GLU A 8 -18.61 -16.24 -6.98
CA GLU A 8 -18.50 -15.48 -8.21
C GLU A 8 -17.06 -15.50 -8.74
N LEU A 9 -16.83 -16.12 -9.90
CA LEU A 9 -15.57 -15.98 -10.63
C LEU A 9 -15.59 -14.69 -11.44
N VAL A 10 -14.70 -13.76 -11.09
CA VAL A 10 -14.48 -12.50 -11.79
C VAL A 10 -13.17 -12.57 -12.56
N VAL A 11 -13.16 -12.16 -13.82
CA VAL A 11 -11.93 -12.10 -14.63
C VAL A 11 -11.54 -10.65 -14.85
N SER A 12 -10.32 -10.26 -14.45
CA SER A 12 -9.79 -8.95 -14.82
C SER A 12 -9.39 -8.97 -16.29
N ILE A 13 -9.98 -8.08 -17.09
CA ILE A 13 -9.82 -8.01 -18.54
C ILE A 13 -8.90 -6.85 -18.92
N GLN A 14 -8.11 -7.05 -19.99
CA GLN A 14 -7.11 -6.09 -20.48
C GLN A 14 -7.44 -5.56 -21.88
N ASN A 15 -8.22 -6.34 -22.65
CA ASN A 15 -8.54 -6.05 -24.04
C ASN A 15 -9.81 -6.81 -24.47
N ARG A 16 -10.29 -6.52 -25.69
CA ARG A 16 -11.48 -7.16 -26.28
C ARG A 16 -11.38 -8.69 -26.39
N GLU A 17 -10.18 -9.24 -26.59
CA GLU A 17 -9.97 -10.69 -26.68
C GLU A 17 -10.22 -11.36 -25.32
N SER A 18 -9.61 -10.84 -24.25
CA SER A 18 -9.82 -11.33 -22.88
C SER A 18 -11.27 -11.18 -22.43
N LEU A 19 -11.96 -10.11 -22.84
CA LEU A 19 -13.39 -9.94 -22.63
C LEU A 19 -14.19 -11.04 -23.34
N ALA A 20 -13.98 -11.23 -24.64
CA ALA A 20 -14.70 -12.23 -25.43
C ALA A 20 -14.55 -13.64 -24.84
N ILE A 21 -13.33 -14.02 -24.43
CA ILE A 21 -13.06 -15.31 -23.79
C ILE A 21 -13.82 -15.44 -22.46
N ALA A 22 -13.79 -14.40 -21.62
CA ALA A 22 -14.48 -14.43 -20.33
C ALA A 22 -16.01 -14.54 -20.49
N LEU A 23 -16.56 -13.81 -21.46
CA LEU A 23 -17.99 -13.86 -21.79
C LEU A 23 -18.40 -15.21 -22.36
N ASP A 24 -17.66 -15.77 -23.32
CA ASP A 24 -17.91 -17.11 -23.89
C ASP A 24 -17.95 -18.21 -22.82
N LYS A 25 -17.10 -18.09 -21.79
CA LYS A 25 -17.08 -19.02 -20.65
C LYS A 25 -18.18 -18.78 -19.62
N GLY A 26 -18.99 -17.73 -19.74
CA GLY A 26 -20.09 -17.45 -18.81
C GLY A 26 -19.61 -17.19 -17.38
N VAL A 27 -18.56 -16.37 -17.21
CA VAL A 27 -18.07 -15.98 -15.87
C VAL A 27 -19.11 -15.17 -15.10
N GLY A 28 -18.97 -15.09 -13.77
CA GLY A 28 -19.91 -14.33 -12.94
C GLY A 28 -19.73 -12.81 -13.05
N GLY A 29 -18.51 -12.37 -13.38
CA GLY A 29 -18.23 -10.96 -13.65
C GLY A 29 -16.93 -10.74 -14.41
N VAL A 30 -16.75 -9.54 -14.92
CA VAL A 30 -15.50 -9.04 -15.50
C VAL A 30 -15.09 -7.75 -14.79
N ALA A 31 -13.79 -7.51 -14.64
CA ALA A 31 -13.26 -6.29 -14.04
C ALA A 31 -12.33 -5.56 -15.02
N ALA A 32 -12.68 -4.33 -15.40
CA ALA A 32 -11.86 -3.49 -16.28
C ALA A 32 -11.07 -2.46 -15.46
N TYR A 33 -9.89 -2.08 -15.95
CA TYR A 33 -9.04 -1.08 -15.30
C TYR A 33 -9.33 0.33 -15.80
N LEU A 34 -9.43 1.30 -14.89
CA LEU A 34 -9.53 2.73 -15.22
C LEU A 34 -8.13 3.37 -15.19
N PRO A 35 -7.55 3.73 -16.35
CA PRO A 35 -6.24 4.38 -16.38
C PRO A 35 -6.30 5.76 -15.72
N ARG A 36 -5.13 6.28 -15.31
CA ARG A 36 -5.01 7.54 -14.52
C ARG A 36 -5.51 8.79 -15.25
N ASN A 37 -5.38 8.83 -16.58
CA ASN A 37 -5.82 9.93 -17.43
C ASN A 37 -6.69 9.38 -18.57
N PRO A 38 -7.91 8.90 -18.27
CA PRO A 38 -8.79 8.35 -19.29
C PRO A 38 -9.35 9.49 -20.14
N ASP A 39 -9.33 9.32 -21.46
CA ASP A 39 -10.00 10.22 -22.39
C ASP A 39 -11.41 9.70 -22.74
N SER A 40 -12.10 10.40 -23.64
CA SER A 40 -13.44 10.00 -24.10
C SER A 40 -13.46 8.66 -24.82
N GLN A 41 -12.36 8.27 -25.50
CA GLN A 41 -12.28 7.01 -26.21
C GLN A 41 -12.18 5.84 -25.23
N VAL A 42 -11.41 5.99 -24.16
CA VAL A 42 -11.35 5.01 -23.06
C VAL A 42 -12.73 4.79 -22.45
N PHE A 43 -13.47 5.85 -22.12
CA PHE A 43 -14.82 5.69 -21.57
C PHE A 43 -15.82 5.08 -22.56
N SER A 44 -15.69 5.39 -23.86
CA SER A 44 -16.50 4.76 -24.90
C SER A 44 -16.23 3.25 -24.98
N GLU A 45 -14.95 2.84 -24.93
CA GLU A 45 -14.60 1.42 -24.95
C GLU A 45 -15.08 0.69 -23.68
N LEU A 46 -14.92 1.31 -22.51
CA LEU A 46 -15.44 0.75 -21.26
C LEU A 46 -16.96 0.59 -21.30
N ALA A 47 -17.68 1.52 -21.94
CA ALA A 47 -19.12 1.43 -22.14
C ALA A 47 -19.49 0.24 -23.05
N ASP A 48 -18.79 0.05 -24.17
CA ASP A 48 -18.97 -1.11 -25.06
C ASP A 48 -18.76 -2.42 -24.28
N TRP A 49 -17.70 -2.50 -23.46
CA TRP A 49 -17.39 -3.70 -22.67
C TRP A 49 -18.46 -3.98 -21.60
N ARG A 50 -18.95 -2.92 -20.95
CA ARG A 50 -20.04 -2.97 -19.96
C ARG A 50 -21.35 -3.44 -20.60
N ASP A 51 -21.67 -2.97 -21.80
CA ASP A 51 -22.87 -3.39 -22.54
C ASP A 51 -22.78 -4.86 -22.96
N ALA A 52 -21.65 -5.29 -23.53
CA ALA A 52 -21.42 -6.69 -23.90
C ALA A 52 -21.54 -7.64 -22.69
N ALA A 53 -21.03 -7.25 -21.52
CA ALA A 53 -21.18 -8.02 -20.29
C ALA A 53 -22.65 -8.09 -19.84
N ARG A 54 -23.36 -6.96 -19.85
CA ARG A 54 -24.76 -6.86 -19.44
C ARG A 54 -25.70 -7.68 -20.33
N GLU A 55 -25.47 -7.70 -21.65
CA GLU A 55 -26.20 -8.54 -22.60
C GLU A 55 -26.13 -10.04 -22.25
N GLN A 56 -24.99 -10.48 -21.73
CA GLN A 56 -24.76 -11.86 -21.29
C GLN A 56 -25.07 -12.09 -19.80
N LYS A 57 -25.66 -11.10 -19.10
CA LYS A 57 -25.95 -11.14 -17.65
C LYS A 57 -24.70 -11.36 -16.79
N VAL A 58 -23.54 -10.95 -17.30
CA VAL A 58 -22.26 -10.93 -16.59
C VAL A 58 -22.09 -9.57 -15.94
N LYS A 59 -21.68 -9.52 -14.67
CA LYS A 59 -21.48 -8.25 -13.97
C LYS A 59 -20.22 -7.54 -14.46
N PHE A 60 -20.27 -6.21 -14.50
CA PHE A 60 -19.17 -5.36 -14.91
C PHE A 60 -18.64 -4.55 -13.72
N TYR A 61 -17.41 -4.81 -13.33
CA TYR A 61 -16.70 -4.05 -12.29
C TYR A 61 -15.67 -3.12 -12.92
N LEU A 62 -15.46 -1.97 -12.29
CA LEU A 62 -14.40 -1.04 -12.67
C LEU A 62 -13.37 -0.92 -11.55
N THR A 63 -12.09 -0.98 -11.88
CA THR A 63 -10.99 -0.87 -10.92
C THR A 63 -10.26 0.46 -11.08
N TRP A 64 -10.36 1.30 -10.06
CA TRP A 64 -9.61 2.54 -9.89
C TRP A 64 -8.74 2.40 -8.63
N ASP A 65 -7.59 1.76 -8.80
CA ASP A 65 -6.72 1.35 -7.70
C ASP A 65 -5.46 2.21 -7.52
N TRP A 66 -5.38 3.35 -8.21
CA TRP A 66 -4.30 4.31 -8.10
C TRP A 66 -4.62 5.42 -7.09
N LEU A 67 -3.59 5.95 -6.43
CA LEU A 67 -3.70 7.06 -5.48
C LEU A 67 -3.71 8.40 -6.22
N VAL A 68 -4.62 9.31 -5.84
CA VAL A 68 -4.78 10.60 -6.50
C VAL A 68 -3.79 11.61 -5.93
N ARG A 69 -3.13 12.38 -6.81
CA ARG A 69 -2.25 13.48 -6.39
C ARG A 69 -3.06 14.75 -6.15
N GLU A 70 -2.54 15.65 -5.33
CA GLU A 70 -3.20 16.94 -5.02
C GLU A 70 -3.67 17.68 -6.29
N ARG A 71 -2.77 17.88 -7.25
CA ARG A 71 -3.09 18.52 -8.54
C ARG A 71 -4.17 17.82 -9.39
N GLU A 72 -4.45 16.55 -9.15
CA GLU A 72 -5.45 15.78 -9.90
C GLU A 72 -6.84 15.87 -9.26
N LEU A 73 -6.94 16.34 -8.00
CA LEU A 73 -8.21 16.42 -7.28
C LEU A 73 -9.28 17.25 -8.02
N ALA A 74 -8.86 18.29 -8.75
CA ALA A 74 -9.76 19.11 -9.54
C ALA A 74 -10.56 18.31 -10.59
N GLY A 75 -9.98 17.24 -11.16
CA GLY A 75 -10.65 16.39 -12.16
C GLY A 75 -11.45 15.22 -11.58
N VAL A 76 -11.27 14.91 -10.29
CA VAL A 76 -11.94 13.77 -9.64
C VAL A 76 -13.47 13.84 -9.70
N PRO A 77 -14.13 15.00 -9.48
CA PRO A 77 -15.58 15.09 -9.60
C PRO A 77 -16.13 14.67 -10.96
N ASP A 78 -15.49 15.11 -12.05
CA ASP A 78 -15.91 14.80 -13.41
C ASP A 78 -15.66 13.33 -13.75
N MET A 79 -14.54 12.79 -13.26
CA MET A 79 -14.21 11.37 -13.39
C MET A 79 -15.22 10.49 -12.66
N LEU A 80 -15.58 10.82 -11.41
CA LEU A 80 -16.62 10.11 -10.66
C LEU A 80 -17.98 10.21 -11.35
N ALA A 81 -18.32 11.37 -11.91
CA ALA A 81 -19.56 11.54 -12.68
C ALA A 81 -19.55 10.68 -13.96
N ALA A 82 -18.42 10.56 -14.66
CA ALA A 82 -18.26 9.69 -15.82
C ALA A 82 -18.38 8.20 -15.44
N VAL A 83 -17.73 7.78 -14.34
CA VAL A 83 -17.85 6.41 -13.81
C VAL A 83 -19.29 6.11 -13.37
N ALA A 84 -19.97 7.06 -12.73
CA ALA A 84 -21.37 6.89 -12.36
C ALA A 84 -22.29 6.76 -13.58
N ARG A 85 -22.01 7.47 -14.69
CA ARG A 85 -22.73 7.29 -15.97
C ARG A 85 -22.42 5.96 -16.66
N LEU A 86 -21.21 5.43 -16.48
CA LEU A 86 -20.85 4.09 -16.95
C LEU A 86 -21.66 3.01 -16.24
N ASP A 87 -22.13 3.28 -15.02
CA ASP A 87 -23.02 2.41 -14.23
C ASP A 87 -22.46 0.99 -14.02
N PRO A 88 -21.23 0.85 -13.45
CA PRO A 88 -20.68 -0.46 -13.14
C PRO A 88 -21.40 -1.09 -11.93
N ASP A 89 -21.44 -2.42 -11.87
CA ASP A 89 -21.93 -3.21 -10.73
C ASP A 89 -21.08 -3.00 -9.46
N GLY A 90 -19.87 -2.48 -9.61
CA GLY A 90 -19.09 -1.94 -8.49
C GLY A 90 -17.79 -1.29 -8.93
N LEU A 91 -17.42 -0.22 -8.22
CA LEU A 91 -16.17 0.51 -8.36
C LEU A 91 -15.20 0.10 -7.25
N GLN A 92 -14.09 -0.54 -7.61
CA GLN A 92 -13.00 -0.86 -6.68
C GLN A 92 -12.09 0.34 -6.52
N LEU A 93 -12.04 0.93 -5.32
CA LEU A 93 -11.25 2.13 -5.00
C LEU A 93 -10.12 1.85 -4.02
N ARG A 94 -8.99 2.55 -4.22
CA ARG A 94 -7.87 2.61 -3.28
C ARG A 94 -7.83 3.91 -2.46
N ASP A 95 -8.03 5.06 -3.11
CA ASP A 95 -7.81 6.36 -2.49
C ASP A 95 -8.94 6.74 -1.51
N LEU A 96 -8.61 6.91 -0.22
CA LEU A 96 -9.58 7.25 0.81
C LEU A 96 -10.33 8.57 0.53
N GLY A 97 -9.66 9.56 -0.04
CA GLY A 97 -10.30 10.83 -0.41
C GLY A 97 -11.36 10.62 -1.48
N CYS A 98 -11.06 9.80 -2.49
CA CYS A 98 -11.99 9.44 -3.55
C CYS A 98 -13.16 8.60 -3.06
N VAL A 99 -12.94 7.67 -2.12
CA VAL A 99 -14.03 6.90 -1.50
C VAL A 99 -15.05 7.84 -0.88
N ARG A 100 -14.60 8.80 -0.06
CA ARG A 100 -15.47 9.78 0.60
C ARG A 100 -16.19 10.68 -0.40
N GLU A 101 -15.48 11.14 -1.42
CA GLU A 101 -16.09 11.99 -2.44
C GLU A 101 -17.11 11.23 -3.30
N ALA A 102 -16.84 9.96 -3.62
CA ALA A 102 -17.78 9.09 -4.32
C ALA A 102 -19.05 8.85 -3.52
N GLN A 103 -18.94 8.58 -2.21
CA GLN A 103 -20.12 8.45 -1.34
C GLN A 103 -20.98 9.71 -1.33
N ARG A 104 -20.35 10.89 -1.33
CA ARG A 104 -21.04 12.17 -1.27
C ARG A 104 -21.72 12.53 -2.59
N ARG A 105 -21.06 12.29 -3.72
CA ARG A 105 -21.55 12.70 -5.06
C ARG A 105 -22.36 11.64 -5.78
N CYS A 106 -22.03 10.38 -5.55
CA CYS A 106 -22.55 9.22 -6.27
C CYS A 106 -23.02 8.15 -5.27
N PRO A 107 -23.97 8.45 -4.35
CA PRO A 107 -24.33 7.57 -3.24
C PRO A 107 -24.90 6.20 -3.68
N ASN A 108 -25.40 6.11 -4.91
CA ASN A 108 -25.92 4.86 -5.47
C ASN A 108 -24.84 4.01 -6.17
N LEU A 109 -23.63 4.54 -6.38
CA LEU A 109 -22.54 3.80 -7.00
C LEU A 109 -21.99 2.77 -6.00
N PRO A 110 -22.05 1.46 -6.29
CA PRO A 110 -21.56 0.46 -5.34
C PRO A 110 -20.04 0.54 -5.21
N LEU A 111 -19.56 0.92 -4.03
CA LEU A 111 -18.11 1.00 -3.78
C LEU A 111 -17.59 -0.33 -3.25
N GLN A 112 -16.39 -0.72 -3.68
CA GLN A 112 -15.66 -1.88 -3.17
C GLN A 112 -14.24 -1.45 -2.78
N ALA A 113 -13.68 -2.03 -1.72
CA ALA A 113 -12.28 -1.80 -1.41
C ALA A 113 -11.42 -2.58 -2.41
N ALA A 114 -10.53 -1.90 -3.12
CA ALA A 114 -9.54 -2.56 -3.97
C ALA A 114 -8.54 -3.39 -3.12
N GLY A 115 -7.92 -4.42 -3.69
CA GLY A 115 -6.98 -5.27 -2.95
C GLY A 115 -5.81 -4.50 -2.34
N ASN A 116 -5.37 -3.44 -3.01
CA ASN A 116 -4.31 -2.53 -2.55
C ASN A 116 -4.82 -1.36 -1.69
N PHE A 117 -6.11 -1.36 -1.28
CA PHE A 117 -6.61 -0.53 -0.18
C PHE A 117 -5.99 -0.98 1.16
N GLY A 118 -5.51 -2.22 1.26
CA GLY A 118 -4.71 -2.70 2.40
C GLY A 118 -5.54 -3.26 3.56
N ILE A 119 -6.58 -4.05 3.29
CA ILE A 119 -7.36 -4.73 4.33
C ILE A 119 -6.87 -6.17 4.52
N HIS A 120 -6.19 -6.44 5.64
CA HIS A 120 -5.59 -7.76 5.95
C HIS A 120 -6.30 -8.54 7.06
N ASN A 121 -7.26 -7.92 7.78
CA ASN A 121 -7.87 -8.48 8.98
C ASN A 121 -9.26 -7.90 9.26
N SER A 122 -9.99 -8.52 10.19
CA SER A 122 -11.37 -8.18 10.52
C SER A 122 -11.56 -6.78 11.12
N PRO A 123 -10.64 -6.20 11.94
CA PRO A 123 -10.69 -4.77 12.25
C PRO A 123 -10.71 -3.88 10.99
N GLY A 124 -9.86 -4.18 10.01
CA GLY A 124 -9.85 -3.46 8.74
C GLY A 124 -11.15 -3.63 7.96
N VAL A 125 -11.73 -4.83 7.93
CA VAL A 125 -13.04 -5.06 7.29
C VAL A 125 -14.16 -4.26 7.96
N ARG A 126 -14.15 -4.15 9.30
CA ARG A 126 -15.12 -3.32 10.02
C ARG A 126 -14.94 -1.83 9.69
N LEU A 127 -13.70 -1.34 9.60
CA LEU A 127 -13.43 0.03 9.15
C LEU A 127 -13.93 0.24 7.72
N ALA A 128 -13.65 -0.69 6.81
CA ALA A 128 -14.14 -0.66 5.44
C ALA A 128 -15.68 -0.59 5.37
N ALA A 129 -16.39 -1.28 6.27
CA ALA A 129 -17.85 -1.17 6.37
C ALA A 129 -18.31 0.25 6.76
N THR A 130 -17.60 0.93 7.66
CA THR A 130 -17.90 2.33 8.03
C THR A 130 -17.64 3.31 6.87
N LEU A 131 -16.77 2.94 5.93
CA LEU A 131 -16.54 3.65 4.67
C LEU A 131 -17.59 3.33 3.59
N GLY A 132 -18.66 2.61 3.95
CA GLY A 132 -19.76 2.29 3.04
C GLY A 132 -19.38 1.34 1.89
N PHE A 133 -18.26 0.62 2.00
CA PHE A 133 -17.93 -0.41 1.03
C PHE A 133 -18.95 -1.55 1.08
N SER A 134 -19.36 -2.02 -0.09
CA SER A 134 -20.29 -3.15 -0.28
C SER A 134 -19.57 -4.51 -0.34
N ARG A 135 -18.25 -4.49 -0.59
CA ARG A 135 -17.38 -5.66 -0.68
C ARG A 135 -15.93 -5.24 -0.41
N VAL A 136 -15.14 -6.15 0.16
CA VAL A 136 -13.70 -5.97 0.34
C VAL A 136 -12.94 -7.00 -0.49
N VAL A 137 -12.12 -6.53 -1.43
CA VAL A 137 -11.05 -7.37 -1.99
C VAL A 137 -9.94 -7.40 -0.94
N VAL A 138 -9.71 -8.57 -0.35
CA VAL A 138 -8.75 -8.74 0.75
C VAL A 138 -7.33 -8.57 0.20
N ALA A 139 -6.51 -7.83 0.93
CA ALA A 139 -5.10 -7.64 0.59
C ALA A 139 -4.31 -8.95 0.82
N GLY A 140 -3.47 -9.31 -0.15
CA GLY A 140 -2.68 -10.55 -0.13
C GLY A 140 -1.17 -10.30 0.04
N PRO A 141 -0.37 -11.33 0.39
CA PRO A 141 -0.76 -12.73 0.57
C PRO A 141 -1.47 -12.98 1.91
N ILE A 142 -2.56 -13.77 1.88
CA ILE A 142 -3.33 -14.16 3.08
C ILE A 142 -3.56 -15.67 3.11
N SER A 143 -3.43 -16.29 4.28
CA SER A 143 -3.66 -17.72 4.44
C SER A 143 -5.14 -18.06 4.48
N LEU A 144 -5.53 -19.27 4.03
CA LEU A 144 -6.90 -19.78 4.19
C LEU A 144 -7.32 -19.82 5.67
N LYS A 145 -6.38 -20.07 6.58
CA LYS A 145 -6.62 -20.02 8.03
C LYS A 145 -7.02 -18.62 8.48
N ASP A 146 -6.29 -17.60 8.07
CA ASP A 146 -6.60 -16.20 8.42
C ASP A 146 -7.91 -15.74 7.77
N LEU A 147 -8.16 -16.11 6.51
CA LEU A 147 -9.45 -15.85 5.85
C LEU A 147 -10.62 -16.52 6.58
N ALA A 148 -10.46 -17.76 7.04
CA ALA A 148 -11.48 -18.47 7.80
C ALA A 148 -11.81 -17.76 9.12
N LEU A 149 -10.77 -17.29 9.82
CA LEU A 149 -10.93 -16.51 11.05
C LEU A 149 -11.60 -15.16 10.75
N MET A 150 -11.18 -14.46 9.69
CA MET A 150 -11.73 -13.18 9.28
C MET A 150 -13.21 -13.30 8.92
N ARG A 151 -13.58 -14.33 8.15
CA ARG A 151 -14.96 -14.61 7.74
C ARG A 151 -15.89 -14.82 8.93
N ARG A 152 -15.40 -15.41 10.02
CA ARG A 152 -16.21 -15.59 11.26
C ARG A 152 -16.52 -14.27 11.96
N GLN A 153 -15.77 -13.20 11.68
CA GLN A 153 -15.90 -11.90 12.35
C GLN A 153 -16.73 -10.89 11.56
N THR A 154 -17.18 -11.22 10.35
CA THR A 154 -17.87 -10.26 9.47
C THR A 154 -18.86 -10.93 8.53
N ALA A 155 -19.97 -10.25 8.25
CA ALA A 155 -20.89 -10.62 7.17
C ALA A 155 -20.55 -9.90 5.84
N MET A 156 -19.63 -8.92 5.86
CA MET A 156 -19.19 -8.19 4.67
C MET A 156 -18.76 -9.16 3.57
N PRO A 157 -19.25 -9.00 2.33
CA PRO A 157 -18.75 -9.79 1.20
C PRO A 157 -17.24 -9.63 1.02
N LEU A 158 -16.54 -10.75 0.94
CA LEU A 158 -15.11 -10.79 0.72
C LEU A 158 -14.81 -11.29 -0.69
N ALA A 159 -13.76 -10.74 -1.28
CA ALA A 159 -13.17 -11.21 -2.53
C ALA A 159 -11.68 -11.45 -2.37
N VAL A 160 -11.13 -12.39 -3.13
CA VAL A 160 -9.68 -12.70 -3.14
C VAL A 160 -9.18 -12.69 -4.57
N THR A 161 -8.05 -12.03 -4.82
CA THR A 161 -7.38 -12.08 -6.13
C THR A 161 -6.42 -13.27 -6.18
N LEU A 162 -6.57 -14.12 -7.19
CA LEU A 162 -5.66 -15.21 -7.53
C LEU A 162 -4.49 -14.63 -8.34
N ALA A 163 -3.48 -14.10 -7.65
CA ALA A 163 -2.26 -13.59 -8.27
C ALA A 163 -1.03 -14.40 -7.85
N THR A 164 0.03 -14.37 -8.68
CA THR A 164 1.35 -14.86 -8.24
C THR A 164 1.83 -13.99 -7.07
N PHE A 165 2.15 -14.66 -5.96
CA PHE A 165 2.46 -14.06 -4.67
C PHE A 165 3.67 -13.14 -4.75
N CYS A 166 3.46 -11.85 -4.99
CA CYS A 166 4.49 -10.86 -4.75
C CYS A 166 4.39 -10.44 -3.26
N PRO A 167 5.45 -10.64 -2.45
CA PRO A 167 5.46 -10.19 -1.05
C PRO A 167 5.23 -8.68 -0.90
N GLY A 168 5.48 -7.89 -1.96
CA GLY A 168 5.19 -6.46 -2.02
C GLY A 168 3.73 -6.12 -2.36
N TYR A 169 2.95 -7.04 -2.93
CA TYR A 169 1.63 -6.81 -3.55
C TYR A 169 0.47 -6.56 -2.56
N ALA A 170 0.79 -6.36 -1.29
CA ALA A 170 -0.16 -6.16 -0.20
C ALA A 170 -0.73 -4.73 -0.09
N GLY A 171 -0.59 -3.89 -1.13
CA GLY A 171 -0.80 -2.44 -1.01
C GLY A 171 0.27 -1.72 -0.15
N LEU A 172 1.30 -2.45 0.25
CA LEU A 172 2.42 -2.00 1.10
C LEU A 172 3.71 -1.76 0.29
N CYS A 173 3.65 -1.88 -1.04
CA CYS A 173 4.81 -1.72 -1.90
C CYS A 173 5.22 -0.25 -2.00
N LEU A 174 6.39 0.07 -1.45
CA LEU A 174 7.07 1.36 -1.66
C LEU A 174 7.24 1.71 -3.15
N MET A 175 7.36 0.71 -4.03
CA MET A 175 7.46 0.94 -5.49
C MET A 175 6.12 1.36 -6.10
N GLU A 176 4.99 0.78 -5.67
CA GLU A 176 3.66 1.24 -6.11
C GLU A 176 3.38 2.66 -5.64
N GLU A 177 3.79 2.95 -4.41
CA GLU A 177 3.73 4.29 -3.86
C GLU A 177 4.57 5.29 -4.65
N TYR A 178 5.75 4.88 -5.14
CA TYR A 178 6.63 5.71 -5.96
C TYR A 178 6.10 5.90 -7.38
N LEU A 179 5.61 4.83 -8.01
CA LEU A 179 5.08 4.85 -9.39
C LEU A 179 3.68 5.45 -9.47
N GLY A 180 2.95 5.47 -8.36
CA GLY A 180 1.56 5.94 -8.30
C GLY A 180 0.56 5.00 -9.00
N VAL A 181 0.98 3.79 -9.38
CA VAL A 181 0.19 2.75 -10.05
C VAL A 181 0.55 1.38 -9.46
N SER A 182 -0.32 0.39 -9.64
CA SER A 182 -0.03 -1.01 -9.29
C SER A 182 1.26 -1.49 -9.95
N CYS A 183 2.11 -2.18 -9.18
CA CYS A 183 3.44 -2.58 -9.62
C CYS A 183 3.37 -4.04 -10.04
N GLU A 184 2.91 -4.26 -11.27
CA GLU A 184 2.67 -5.62 -11.77
C GLU A 184 3.98 -6.37 -12.08
N ALA A 185 5.10 -5.66 -12.22
CA ALA A 185 6.35 -6.20 -12.79
C ALA A 185 7.55 -6.40 -11.82
N CYS A 186 7.50 -6.00 -10.55
CA CYS A 186 8.73 -5.71 -9.79
C CYS A 186 9.22 -6.76 -8.76
N CYS A 187 9.18 -8.07 -9.00
CA CYS A 187 9.89 -9.00 -8.09
C CYS A 187 10.65 -10.15 -8.76
N LEU A 188 11.97 -10.08 -8.61
CA LEU A 188 13.03 -11.05 -8.91
C LEU A 188 13.06 -12.26 -7.92
N ALA A 189 12.07 -12.40 -7.04
CA ALA A 189 12.01 -13.49 -6.06
C ALA A 189 10.60 -14.11 -6.07
N ARG A 190 10.31 -14.91 -7.09
CA ARG A 190 9.25 -15.91 -6.98
C ARG A 190 9.83 -17.12 -6.24
N PRO A 191 9.22 -17.60 -5.14
CA PRO A 191 9.50 -18.96 -4.66
C PRO A 191 9.34 -19.94 -5.82
N GLU A 192 10.21 -20.96 -5.93
CA GLU A 192 10.22 -21.91 -7.06
C GLU A 192 8.84 -22.59 -7.31
N ASN A 193 7.99 -22.66 -6.28
CA ASN A 193 6.64 -23.26 -6.34
C ASN A 193 5.48 -22.24 -6.19
N ALA A 194 5.76 -20.94 -6.09
CA ALA A 194 4.73 -19.91 -5.98
C ALA A 194 4.26 -19.47 -7.38
N GLY A 195 2.97 -19.66 -7.66
CA GLY A 195 2.36 -19.26 -8.93
C GLY A 195 2.19 -20.40 -9.94
N THR A 196 1.98 -21.63 -9.48
CA THR A 196 1.45 -22.68 -10.36
C THR A 196 -0.07 -22.59 -10.44
N LEU A 197 -0.63 -23.01 -11.57
CA LEU A 197 -2.08 -23.11 -11.74
C LEU A 197 -2.70 -24.08 -10.73
N MET A 198 -2.04 -25.20 -10.42
CA MET A 198 -2.55 -26.16 -9.42
C MET A 198 -2.64 -25.57 -8.01
N ALA A 199 -1.62 -24.83 -7.55
CA ALA A 199 -1.69 -24.15 -6.25
C ALA A 199 -2.85 -23.13 -6.20
N THR A 200 -3.13 -22.48 -7.33
CA THR A 200 -4.26 -21.56 -7.50
C THR A 200 -5.60 -22.29 -7.38
N LEU A 201 -5.75 -23.45 -8.02
CA LEU A 201 -6.97 -24.28 -7.95
C LEU A 201 -7.19 -24.88 -6.55
N GLU A 202 -6.12 -25.31 -5.87
CA GLU A 202 -6.18 -25.77 -4.49
C GLU A 202 -6.61 -24.65 -3.53
N THR A 203 -6.04 -23.46 -3.71
CA THR A 203 -6.46 -22.25 -2.98
C THR A 203 -7.93 -21.95 -3.22
N LEU A 204 -8.36 -21.97 -4.48
CA LEU A 204 -9.75 -21.75 -4.91
C LEU A 204 -10.73 -22.72 -4.23
N SER A 205 -10.37 -24.01 -4.17
CA SER A 205 -11.17 -25.03 -3.47
C SER A 205 -11.34 -24.69 -1.99
N GLY A 206 -10.26 -24.24 -1.34
CA GLY A 206 -10.29 -23.73 0.03
C GLY A 206 -11.23 -22.53 0.19
N LEU A 207 -11.14 -21.54 -0.70
CA LEU A 207 -12.00 -20.34 -0.68
C LEU A 207 -13.48 -20.70 -0.81
N CYS A 208 -13.82 -21.67 -1.66
CA CYS A 208 -15.19 -22.19 -1.79
C CYS A 208 -15.73 -22.77 -0.47
N GLN A 209 -14.90 -23.52 0.26
CA GLN A 209 -15.29 -24.12 1.54
C GLN A 209 -15.53 -23.05 2.61
N LEU A 210 -14.78 -21.95 2.57
CA LEU A 210 -14.92 -20.83 3.50
C LEU A 210 -16.15 -19.95 3.20
N GLY A 211 -16.77 -20.11 2.03
CA GLY A 211 -17.91 -19.29 1.60
C GLY A 211 -17.52 -17.86 1.24
N ILE A 212 -16.33 -17.69 0.66
CA ILE A 212 -15.90 -16.40 0.07
C ILE A 212 -16.79 -16.09 -1.14
N GLU A 213 -17.30 -14.87 -1.22
CA GLU A 213 -18.34 -14.50 -2.18
C GLU A 213 -17.82 -14.35 -3.62
N ALA A 214 -16.57 -13.91 -3.79
CA ALA A 214 -15.99 -13.73 -5.12
C ALA A 214 -14.49 -14.03 -5.15
N VAL A 215 -14.00 -14.37 -6.34
CA VAL A 215 -12.60 -14.56 -6.61
C VAL A 215 -12.24 -13.85 -7.91
N GLN A 216 -11.10 -13.17 -7.94
CA GLN A 216 -10.62 -12.43 -9.11
C GLN A 216 -9.44 -13.16 -9.74
N LEU A 217 -9.60 -13.60 -10.99
CA LEU A 217 -8.53 -14.13 -11.82
C LEU A 217 -7.99 -13.02 -12.71
N LYS A 218 -6.70 -12.74 -12.67
CA LYS A 218 -6.13 -11.77 -13.62
C LYS A 218 -5.80 -12.43 -14.96
N SER A 219 -6.28 -11.87 -16.07
CA SER A 219 -6.06 -12.44 -17.40
C SER A 219 -4.64 -12.23 -17.93
N ASP A 220 -3.96 -11.16 -17.53
CA ASP A 220 -2.58 -10.82 -17.94
C ASP A 220 -1.54 -11.84 -17.49
N LEU A 221 -1.89 -12.68 -16.52
CA LEU A 221 -1.09 -13.81 -16.08
C LEU A 221 -1.11 -14.98 -17.08
N PHE A 222 -1.99 -14.97 -18.09
CA PHE A 222 -2.17 -16.10 -19.00
C PHE A 222 -2.17 -15.64 -20.45
N ALA A 223 -1.59 -16.46 -21.34
CA ALA A 223 -1.77 -16.26 -22.77
C ALA A 223 -3.26 -16.40 -23.14
N PRO A 224 -3.77 -15.63 -24.13
CA PRO A 224 -5.17 -15.72 -24.56
C PRO A 224 -5.62 -17.14 -24.90
N ALA A 225 -4.76 -17.92 -25.58
CA ALA A 225 -5.01 -19.32 -25.94
C ALA A 225 -5.30 -20.23 -24.72
N SER A 226 -4.76 -19.86 -23.55
CA SER A 226 -4.80 -20.66 -22.32
C SER A 226 -5.85 -20.16 -21.33
N LEU A 227 -6.21 -18.87 -21.42
CA LEU A 227 -7.16 -18.21 -20.53
C LEU A 227 -8.51 -18.95 -20.48
N ALA A 228 -9.02 -19.39 -21.64
CA ALA A 228 -10.27 -20.13 -21.73
C ALA A 228 -10.24 -21.45 -20.92
N GLN A 229 -9.13 -22.20 -20.99
CA GLN A 229 -8.96 -23.44 -20.25
C GLN A 229 -8.79 -23.17 -18.75
N VAL A 230 -8.03 -22.15 -18.37
CA VAL A 230 -7.84 -21.74 -16.97
C VAL A 230 -9.18 -21.35 -16.33
N ILE A 231 -10.00 -20.55 -17.02
CA ILE A 231 -11.34 -20.18 -16.55
C ILE A 231 -12.18 -21.44 -16.36
N GLY A 232 -12.17 -22.37 -17.32
CA GLY A 232 -12.89 -23.63 -17.23
C GLY A 232 -12.49 -24.48 -16.02
N LEU A 233 -11.19 -24.60 -15.73
CA LEU A 233 -10.69 -25.30 -14.55
C LEU A 233 -11.14 -24.62 -13.25
N CYS A 234 -11.06 -23.29 -13.19
CA CYS A 234 -11.54 -22.52 -12.04
C CYS A 234 -13.05 -22.70 -11.82
N GLN A 235 -13.86 -22.64 -12.89
CA GLN A 235 -15.30 -22.87 -12.81
C GLN A 235 -15.63 -24.29 -12.37
N ALA A 236 -14.92 -25.31 -12.88
CA ALA A 236 -15.11 -26.69 -12.47
C ALA A 236 -14.90 -26.87 -10.96
N VAL A 237 -13.84 -26.27 -10.40
CA VAL A 237 -13.58 -26.30 -8.95
C VAL A 237 -14.64 -25.50 -8.17
N ALA A 238 -15.01 -24.30 -8.65
CA ALA A 238 -15.93 -23.41 -7.95
C ALA A 238 -17.38 -23.94 -7.88
N THR A 239 -17.82 -24.64 -8.93
CA THR A 239 -19.18 -25.16 -9.07
C THR A 239 -19.34 -26.58 -8.49
N ALA A 240 -18.25 -27.34 -8.39
CA ALA A 240 -18.29 -28.69 -7.83
C ALA A 240 -18.81 -28.72 -6.39
N ALA A 241 -19.58 -29.76 -6.07
CA ALA A 241 -20.03 -30.00 -4.71
C ALA A 241 -18.84 -30.26 -3.77
N PRO A 242 -18.92 -29.92 -2.47
CA PRO A 242 -17.80 -30.08 -1.55
C PRO A 242 -17.17 -31.49 -1.54
N MET A 243 -17.97 -32.55 -1.69
CA MET A 243 -17.50 -33.94 -1.72
C MET A 243 -16.83 -34.34 -3.05
N GLU A 244 -17.14 -33.64 -4.14
CA GLU A 244 -16.62 -33.93 -5.48
C GLU A 244 -15.34 -33.13 -5.79
N ARG A 245 -15.11 -32.00 -5.11
CA ARG A 245 -13.93 -31.14 -5.32
C ARG A 245 -12.60 -31.88 -5.29
N PRO A 246 -12.32 -32.83 -4.36
CA PRO A 246 -11.07 -33.58 -4.40
C PRO A 246 -10.87 -34.34 -5.72
N ARG A 247 -11.93 -34.95 -6.26
CA ARG A 247 -11.88 -35.65 -7.55
C ARG A 247 -11.68 -34.67 -8.71
N VAL A 248 -12.34 -33.52 -8.67
CA VAL A 248 -12.15 -32.45 -9.68
C VAL A 248 -10.71 -31.92 -9.64
N LEU A 249 -10.12 -31.76 -8.47
CA LEU A 249 -8.71 -31.35 -8.34
C LEU A 249 -7.74 -32.42 -8.86
N THR A 250 -8.03 -33.70 -8.65
CA THR A 250 -7.24 -34.80 -9.26
C THR A 250 -7.31 -34.74 -10.78
N ALA A 251 -8.50 -34.62 -11.36
CA ALA A 251 -8.66 -34.50 -12.82
C ALA A 251 -8.02 -33.21 -13.38
N ALA A 252 -8.14 -32.09 -12.65
CA ALA A 252 -7.48 -30.85 -13.02
C ALA A 252 -5.96 -30.99 -13.03
N ARG A 253 -5.37 -31.77 -12.10
CA ARG A 253 -3.94 -32.06 -12.08
C ARG A 253 -3.48 -32.75 -13.36
N GLU A 254 -4.21 -33.77 -13.81
CA GLU A 254 -3.92 -34.48 -15.07
C GLU A 254 -3.96 -33.52 -16.27
N VAL A 255 -4.93 -32.59 -16.32
CA VAL A 255 -5.00 -31.56 -17.36
C VAL A 255 -3.82 -30.60 -17.28
N VAL A 256 -3.47 -30.12 -16.08
CA VAL A 256 -2.34 -29.19 -15.92
C VAL A 256 -1.01 -29.86 -16.27
N GLU A 257 -0.81 -31.12 -15.91
CA GLU A 257 0.38 -31.90 -16.26
C GLU A 257 0.46 -32.17 -17.78
N ALA A 258 -0.66 -32.47 -18.43
CA ALA A 258 -0.70 -32.71 -19.88
C ALA A 258 -0.46 -31.43 -20.72
N PHE A 259 -0.74 -30.26 -20.17
CA PHE A 259 -0.71 -28.96 -20.87
C PHE A 259 0.20 -27.94 -20.14
N GLU A 260 1.23 -28.42 -19.45
CA GLU A 260 2.03 -27.61 -18.53
C GLU A 260 2.70 -26.40 -19.20
N GLU A 261 3.20 -26.56 -20.44
CA GLU A 261 3.85 -25.47 -21.18
C GLU A 261 2.87 -24.41 -21.69
N THR A 262 1.63 -24.78 -22.02
CA THR A 262 0.63 -23.84 -22.54
C THR A 262 -0.08 -23.11 -21.42
N LEU A 263 -0.28 -23.72 -20.25
CA LEU A 263 -1.01 -23.14 -19.12
C LEU A 263 -0.13 -22.32 -18.15
N ARG A 264 1.14 -22.06 -18.48
CA ARG A 264 2.05 -21.31 -17.60
C ARG A 264 1.56 -19.89 -17.35
N MET A 265 1.67 -19.48 -16.09
CA MET A 265 1.49 -18.09 -15.72
C MET A 265 2.64 -17.26 -16.33
N SER A 266 2.35 -16.52 -17.40
CA SER A 266 3.34 -15.64 -18.02
C SER A 266 3.71 -14.52 -17.04
N PRO A 267 5.00 -14.12 -16.94
CA PRO A 267 5.29 -12.82 -16.38
C PRO A 267 4.56 -11.75 -17.22
N PRO A 268 4.08 -10.65 -16.62
CA PRO A 268 3.54 -9.56 -17.41
C PRO A 268 4.57 -9.16 -18.46
N ALA A 269 4.12 -8.90 -19.68
CA ALA A 269 4.98 -8.35 -20.72
C ALA A 269 5.66 -7.09 -20.14
N PRO A 270 6.95 -6.84 -20.42
CA PRO A 270 7.59 -5.59 -20.05
C PRO A 270 6.93 -4.44 -20.84
N GLY A 271 5.79 -3.97 -20.36
CA GLY A 271 5.21 -2.71 -20.78
C GLY A 271 6.19 -1.62 -20.38
N THR A 272 6.50 -0.72 -21.31
CA THR A 272 7.27 0.47 -20.98
C THR A 272 6.53 1.18 -19.85
N PRO A 273 7.10 1.36 -18.64
CA PRO A 273 6.48 2.22 -17.66
C PRO A 273 6.29 3.58 -18.36
N PRO A 274 5.12 4.22 -18.26
CA PRO A 274 4.95 5.55 -18.82
C PRO A 274 6.11 6.40 -18.28
N GLY A 275 6.95 6.88 -19.19
CA GLY A 275 8.07 7.73 -18.82
C GLY A 275 7.54 8.91 -17.99
N PRO A 276 8.35 9.48 -17.09
CA PRO A 276 7.91 10.65 -16.34
C PRO A 276 7.40 11.70 -17.32
N PRO A 277 6.14 12.16 -17.21
CA PRO A 277 5.62 13.17 -18.11
C PRO A 277 6.50 14.41 -18.03
N VAL A 278 6.95 14.90 -19.18
CA VAL A 278 7.75 16.12 -19.29
C VAL A 278 6.79 17.31 -19.13
N TYR A 279 6.79 17.93 -17.95
CA TYR A 279 5.99 19.11 -17.68
C TYR A 279 6.84 20.38 -17.88
N PRO A 280 6.38 21.37 -18.66
CA PRO A 280 7.02 22.68 -18.70
C PRO A 280 6.88 23.36 -17.32
N LEU A 281 7.99 23.89 -16.80
CA LEU A 281 8.05 24.61 -15.52
C LEU A 281 7.34 25.98 -15.62
N PRO A 282 6.58 26.42 -14.59
CA PRO A 282 6.17 27.81 -14.48
C PRO A 282 7.38 28.71 -14.13
N PRO A 283 7.41 29.97 -14.60
CA PRO A 283 8.53 30.88 -14.34
C PRO A 283 8.63 31.26 -12.86
N SER A 284 9.86 31.18 -12.33
CA SER A 284 10.20 31.40 -10.92
C SER A 284 9.94 32.84 -10.45
N GLN A 285 9.17 33.01 -9.36
CA GLN A 285 9.20 34.23 -8.55
C GLN A 285 10.19 34.04 -7.39
N ARG A 286 11.15 34.98 -7.25
CA ARG A 286 12.12 35.00 -6.16
C ARG A 286 11.52 35.68 -4.92
N LEU A 287 11.50 34.97 -3.80
CA LEU A 287 11.39 35.55 -2.47
C LEU A 287 12.75 35.49 -1.78
N VAL A 288 13.31 36.64 -1.47
CA VAL A 288 14.56 36.82 -0.71
C VAL A 288 14.20 37.04 0.75
N GLN A 289 14.74 36.25 1.69
CA GLN A 289 14.89 36.65 3.09
C GLN A 289 16.17 36.05 3.72
N SER A 290 16.76 36.84 4.64
CA SER A 290 18.11 36.82 5.23
C SER A 290 18.45 35.60 6.12
N PRO A 291 19.73 35.34 6.45
CA PRO A 291 20.13 34.15 7.22
C PRO A 291 19.95 34.36 8.73
N PRO A 292 19.45 33.37 9.49
CA PRO A 292 19.53 33.38 10.95
C PRO A 292 20.86 32.77 11.46
N ARG A 293 21.29 33.22 12.64
CA ARG A 293 22.49 32.78 13.37
C ARG A 293 22.43 31.28 13.76
N PRO A 294 23.58 30.59 13.92
CA PRO A 294 23.62 29.16 14.24
C PRO A 294 23.25 28.91 15.72
N GLY A 295 22.05 28.38 15.94
CA GLY A 295 21.63 27.76 17.20
C GLY A 295 21.78 26.23 17.12
N LEU A 296 21.99 25.58 18.27
CA LEU A 296 22.05 24.12 18.45
C LEU A 296 20.95 23.38 17.64
N PRO A 297 21.27 22.30 16.89
CA PRO A 297 20.24 21.49 16.25
C PRO A 297 19.50 20.63 17.27
N GLY A 298 18.18 20.51 17.10
CA GLY A 298 17.40 19.39 17.65
C GLY A 298 17.00 19.50 19.12
N ARG A 299 15.91 20.23 19.39
CA ARG A 299 14.97 19.87 20.47
C ARG A 299 13.60 19.64 19.83
N GLY A 300 13.07 18.43 19.97
CA GLY A 300 11.66 18.07 19.76
C GLY A 300 11.25 17.48 18.41
N ARG A 301 12.16 17.26 17.45
CA ARG A 301 11.72 17.12 16.02
C ARG A 301 12.23 15.93 15.22
N VAL A 302 13.28 15.26 15.67
CA VAL A 302 13.79 14.07 14.99
C VAL A 302 13.48 12.85 15.84
N TRP A 303 12.90 11.82 15.24
CA TRP A 303 12.75 10.52 15.89
C TRP A 303 13.73 9.53 15.29
N LEU A 304 14.17 8.52 16.05
CA LEU A 304 14.98 7.43 15.50
C LEU A 304 14.22 6.12 15.57
N GLU A 305 14.16 5.40 14.46
CA GLU A 305 13.65 4.03 14.45
C GLU A 305 14.76 3.04 14.77
N ALA A 306 14.55 2.24 15.82
CA ALA A 306 15.47 1.21 16.28
C ALA A 306 15.10 -0.16 15.70
N ARG A 307 16.12 -0.98 15.40
CA ARG A 307 15.95 -2.32 14.82
C ARG A 307 15.35 -3.32 15.81
N ASP A 308 15.81 -3.23 17.05
CA ASP A 308 15.45 -4.11 18.14
C ASP A 308 15.49 -3.35 19.47
N TYR A 309 15.07 -4.04 20.54
CA TYR A 309 15.06 -3.47 21.87
C TYR A 309 16.48 -3.07 22.37
N ALA A 310 17.51 -3.86 22.04
CA ALA A 310 18.87 -3.61 22.51
C ALA A 310 19.45 -2.33 21.91
N GLU A 311 19.20 -2.09 20.62
CA GLU A 311 19.54 -0.83 19.97
C GLU A 311 18.73 0.34 20.53
N ALA A 312 17.43 0.18 20.75
CA ALA A 312 16.61 1.23 21.36
C ALA A 312 17.18 1.64 22.73
N ALA A 313 17.52 0.68 23.58
CA ALA A 313 18.12 0.92 24.89
C ALA A 313 19.49 1.62 24.79
N ALA A 314 20.33 1.25 23.80
CA ALA A 314 21.61 1.91 23.56
C ALA A 314 21.42 3.35 23.08
N LEU A 315 20.57 3.57 22.07
CA LEU A 315 20.24 4.90 21.56
C LEU A 315 19.66 5.79 22.65
N ALA A 316 18.83 5.26 23.54
CA ALA A 316 18.19 6.03 24.61
C ALA A 316 19.17 6.66 25.61
N ARG A 317 20.44 6.21 25.66
CA ARG A 317 21.49 6.81 26.50
C ARG A 317 21.97 8.16 25.96
N GLU A 318 22.02 8.31 24.64
CA GLU A 318 22.55 9.50 23.97
C GLU A 318 21.44 10.34 23.33
N TRP A 319 20.35 9.70 22.90
CA TRP A 319 19.24 10.31 22.19
C TRP A 319 18.08 10.64 23.13
N ARG A 320 17.76 11.91 23.29
CA ARG A 320 16.71 12.35 24.23
C ARG A 320 15.31 12.40 23.64
N GLU A 321 15.19 12.44 22.32
CA GLU A 321 13.90 12.47 21.63
C GLU A 321 13.23 11.07 21.57
N PRO A 322 11.95 11.00 21.21
CA PRO A 322 11.27 9.71 21.09
C PRO A 322 11.94 8.77 20.07
N LEU A 323 11.93 7.48 20.40
CA LEU A 323 12.38 6.39 19.54
C LEU A 323 11.15 5.64 19.01
N VAL A 324 11.22 5.21 17.75
CA VAL A 324 10.24 4.28 17.16
C VAL A 324 10.78 2.86 17.33
N LEU A 325 9.97 1.97 17.89
CA LEU A 325 10.30 0.55 18.04
C LEU A 325 9.21 -0.29 17.39
N GLY A 326 9.60 -1.21 16.52
CA GLY A 326 8.67 -2.19 15.95
C GLY A 326 8.06 -3.06 17.05
N LEU A 327 6.74 -3.22 17.03
CA LEU A 327 6.00 -4.11 17.92
C LEU A 327 5.97 -5.50 17.27
N THR A 328 6.88 -6.37 17.68
CA THR A 328 6.92 -7.79 17.31
C THR A 328 6.87 -8.62 18.59
N SER A 329 6.70 -9.93 18.49
CA SER A 329 6.79 -10.83 19.65
C SER A 329 8.08 -10.63 20.43
N ASP A 330 9.20 -10.50 19.71
CA ASP A 330 10.54 -10.51 20.28
C ASP A 330 10.87 -9.17 20.93
N THR A 331 10.55 -8.06 20.26
CA THR A 331 10.76 -6.72 20.82
C THR A 331 9.83 -6.48 22.00
N TYR A 332 8.59 -6.95 21.94
CA TYR A 332 7.64 -6.86 23.04
C TYR A 332 8.09 -7.67 24.26
N ALA A 333 8.52 -8.92 24.07
CA ALA A 333 9.04 -9.76 25.15
C ALA A 333 10.29 -9.15 25.79
N ALA A 334 11.21 -8.62 24.99
CA ALA A 334 12.40 -7.92 25.49
C ALA A 334 12.02 -6.68 26.29
N PHE A 335 11.09 -5.86 25.78
CA PHE A 335 10.58 -4.67 26.46
C PHE A 335 9.93 -5.01 27.80
N LEU A 336 9.09 -6.04 27.88
CA LEU A 336 8.40 -6.38 29.13
C LEU A 336 9.34 -6.68 30.30
N ARG A 337 10.54 -7.21 30.04
CA ARG A 337 11.55 -7.48 31.09
C ARG A 337 12.09 -6.21 31.74
N GLU A 338 12.09 -5.10 31.01
CA GLU A 338 12.76 -3.85 31.40
C GLU A 338 11.85 -2.61 31.26
N HIS A 339 10.54 -2.80 31.06
CA HIS A 339 9.57 -1.74 30.74
C HIS A 339 9.57 -0.58 31.75
N ARG A 340 9.92 -0.85 33.02
CA ARG A 340 10.00 0.16 34.09
C ARG A 340 11.11 1.19 33.86
N GLN A 341 12.08 0.90 33.00
CA GLN A 341 13.17 1.82 32.67
C GLN A 341 12.76 2.88 31.63
N TRP A 342 11.63 2.70 30.98
CA TRP A 342 11.18 3.56 29.89
C TRP A 342 10.16 4.58 30.38
N ASP A 343 10.41 5.85 30.05
CA ASP A 343 9.37 6.87 30.04
C ASP A 343 8.46 6.61 28.82
N PRO A 344 7.13 6.45 29.00
CA PRO A 344 6.20 6.25 27.89
C PRO A 344 6.25 7.34 26.82
N ARG A 345 6.66 8.56 27.19
CA ARG A 345 6.85 9.69 26.27
C ARG A 345 8.10 9.56 25.40
N ARG A 346 8.96 8.56 25.64
CA ARG A 346 10.17 8.30 24.85
C ARG A 346 10.04 7.16 23.84
N LEU A 347 8.92 6.43 23.83
CA LEU A 347 8.69 5.36 22.84
C LEU A 347 7.42 5.60 22.01
N LEU A 348 7.54 5.31 20.71
CA LEU A 348 6.43 5.12 19.78
C LEU A 348 6.49 3.68 19.30
N TRP A 349 5.35 3.00 19.32
CA TRP A 349 5.26 1.60 18.90
C TRP A 349 4.80 1.50 17.46
N ARG A 350 5.62 0.96 16.57
CA ARG A 350 5.21 0.68 15.20
C ARG A 350 4.56 -0.68 15.10
N LEU A 351 3.30 -0.73 14.72
CA LEU A 351 2.64 -1.98 14.38
C LEU A 351 3.21 -2.52 13.06
N PRO A 352 3.18 -3.84 12.84
CA PRO A 352 3.54 -4.41 11.54
C PRO A 352 2.70 -3.78 10.42
N PRO A 353 3.26 -3.66 9.21
CA PRO A 353 2.57 -3.03 8.08
C PRO A 353 1.35 -3.85 7.62
N ALA A 354 1.35 -5.17 7.85
CA ALA A 354 0.17 -6.03 7.74
C ALA A 354 0.09 -6.92 8.98
N ILE A 355 -1.09 -6.98 9.62
CA ILE A 355 -1.34 -7.87 10.75
C ILE A 355 -2.27 -9.00 10.29
N PRO A 356 -1.81 -10.27 10.25
CA PRO A 356 -2.69 -11.38 9.93
C PRO A 356 -3.73 -11.59 11.02
N GLU A 357 -4.91 -12.09 10.65
CA GLU A 357 -6.02 -12.31 11.58
C GLU A 357 -5.63 -13.17 12.79
N SER A 358 -4.87 -14.24 12.56
CA SER A 358 -4.39 -15.14 13.63
C SER A 358 -3.46 -14.47 14.64
N ALA A 359 -2.82 -13.35 14.29
CA ALA A 359 -1.95 -12.61 15.20
C ALA A 359 -2.69 -11.51 15.99
N LEU A 360 -3.96 -11.20 15.66
CA LEU A 360 -4.70 -10.13 16.33
C LEU A 360 -4.76 -10.30 17.84
N GLY A 361 -4.94 -11.53 18.34
CA GLY A 361 -5.01 -11.78 19.78
C GLY A 361 -3.73 -11.34 20.53
N PHE A 362 -2.56 -11.53 19.91
CA PHE A 362 -1.30 -11.02 20.45
C PHE A 362 -1.30 -9.49 20.47
N TYR A 363 -1.59 -8.83 19.34
CA TYR A 363 -1.53 -7.37 19.24
C TYR A 363 -2.57 -6.67 20.11
N GLN A 364 -3.80 -7.21 20.23
CA GLN A 364 -4.83 -6.69 21.12
C GLN A 364 -4.34 -6.65 22.57
N LYS A 365 -3.80 -7.78 23.05
CA LYS A 365 -3.29 -7.89 24.43
C LYS A 365 -2.04 -7.04 24.65
N ALA A 366 -1.15 -6.97 23.66
CA ALA A 366 0.03 -6.12 23.72
C ALA A 366 -0.35 -4.64 23.82
N LEU A 367 -1.27 -4.17 22.98
CA LEU A 367 -1.76 -2.79 23.00
C LEU A 367 -2.47 -2.46 24.32
N GLU A 368 -3.28 -3.36 24.86
CA GLU A 368 -3.90 -3.18 26.18
C GLU A 368 -2.85 -3.01 27.28
N THR A 369 -1.84 -3.88 27.31
CA THR A 369 -0.75 -3.81 28.30
C THR A 369 0.05 -2.51 28.14
N LEU A 370 0.35 -2.11 26.91
CA LEU A 370 1.05 -0.86 26.60
C LEU A 370 0.25 0.36 27.08
N ARG A 371 -1.07 0.39 26.86
CA ARG A 371 -1.94 1.46 27.34
C ARG A 371 -1.97 1.53 28.87
N GLN A 372 -2.03 0.39 29.56
CA GLN A 372 -1.93 0.34 31.02
C GLN A 372 -0.59 0.89 31.53
N GLY A 373 0.48 0.72 30.76
CA GLY A 373 1.80 1.31 31.01
C GLY A 373 1.94 2.78 30.59
N GLY A 374 0.87 3.43 30.10
CA GLY A 374 0.87 4.83 29.67
C GLY A 374 1.40 5.08 28.25
N TYR A 375 1.60 4.02 27.45
CA TYR A 375 2.04 4.12 26.05
C TYR A 375 0.82 4.30 25.14
N HIS A 376 0.67 5.52 24.59
CA HIS A 376 -0.49 5.93 23.79
C HIS A 376 -0.13 6.41 22.37
N ARG A 377 1.06 6.07 21.87
CA ARG A 377 1.57 6.58 20.58
C ARG A 377 2.01 5.44 19.68
N PHE A 378 1.37 5.33 18.52
CA PHE A 378 1.50 4.17 17.66
C PHE A 378 1.65 4.56 16.20
N VAL A 379 2.52 3.86 15.48
CA VAL A 379 2.63 3.97 14.02
C VAL A 379 1.82 2.83 13.39
N ALA A 380 0.94 3.15 12.44
CA ALA A 380 0.07 2.19 11.77
C ALA A 380 0.21 2.28 10.25
N GLY A 381 0.44 1.14 9.60
CA GLY A 381 0.68 1.06 8.15
C GLY A 381 -0.48 0.54 7.30
N ASP A 382 -1.53 0.02 7.92
CA ASP A 382 -2.76 -0.38 7.22
C ASP A 382 -4.00 0.05 8.02
N TRP A 383 -5.18 0.00 7.38
CA TRP A 383 -6.42 0.40 8.01
C TRP A 383 -6.87 -0.56 9.12
N GLY A 384 -6.39 -1.80 9.13
CA GLY A 384 -6.62 -2.75 10.21
C GLY A 384 -5.88 -2.34 11.50
N ALA A 385 -4.62 -1.91 11.37
CA ALA A 385 -3.80 -1.37 12.44
C ALA A 385 -4.39 -0.05 12.96
N VAL A 386 -4.86 0.84 12.07
CA VAL A 386 -5.58 2.06 12.46
C VAL A 386 -6.83 1.70 13.28
N ALA A 387 -7.64 0.76 12.81
CA ALA A 387 -8.84 0.30 13.52
C ALA A 387 -8.51 -0.35 14.88
N LEU A 388 -7.41 -1.10 14.97
CA LEU A 388 -6.98 -1.79 16.18
C LEU A 388 -6.47 -0.81 17.26
N VAL A 389 -5.79 0.24 16.84
CA VAL A 389 -5.22 1.25 17.75
C VAL A 389 -6.24 2.32 18.14
N GLY A 390 -7.31 2.54 17.37
CA GLY A 390 -8.27 3.65 17.49
C GLY A 390 -9.10 3.81 18.78
N ALA A 391 -8.59 3.45 19.96
CA ALA A 391 -9.16 3.73 21.27
C ALA A 391 -9.14 5.24 21.60
N ALA A 392 -9.85 5.65 22.66
CA ALA A 392 -9.86 7.04 23.12
C ALA A 392 -8.51 7.41 23.77
N GLY A 393 -7.89 8.50 23.33
CA GLY A 393 -6.64 9.03 23.89
C GLY A 393 -5.35 8.62 23.17
N ASP A 394 -5.40 7.63 22.27
CA ASP A 394 -4.24 7.21 21.49
C ASP A 394 -3.94 8.20 20.34
N GLN A 395 -2.65 8.43 20.07
CA GLN A 395 -2.15 9.16 18.91
C GLN A 395 -1.66 8.18 17.85
N ILE A 396 -2.30 8.23 16.69
CA ILE A 396 -1.96 7.38 15.54
C ILE A 396 -1.13 8.19 14.55
N PHE A 397 0.05 7.67 14.24
CA PHE A 397 0.94 8.16 13.20
C PHE A 397 0.80 7.21 12.01
N GLY A 398 0.16 7.69 10.95
CA GLY A 398 -0.04 6.94 9.73
C GLY A 398 1.26 6.78 8.96
N ASP A 399 1.62 5.55 8.65
CA ASP A 399 2.77 5.22 7.80
C ASP A 399 2.48 5.53 6.32
N GLN A 400 3.52 5.53 5.51
CA GLN A 400 3.45 5.76 4.06
C GLN A 400 2.50 4.80 3.34
N SER A 401 2.40 3.57 3.85
CA SER A 401 1.57 2.49 3.30
C SER A 401 0.07 2.64 3.54
N LEU A 402 -0.36 3.62 4.36
CA LEU A 402 -1.77 4.01 4.41
C LEU A 402 -2.26 4.67 3.11
N GLY A 403 -1.36 5.06 2.20
CA GLY A 403 -1.73 5.61 0.91
C GLY A 403 -2.35 7.01 0.98
N VAL A 404 -2.10 7.78 2.03
CA VAL A 404 -2.57 9.18 2.13
C VAL A 404 -1.68 10.07 1.24
N ARG A 405 -2.26 10.68 0.19
CA ARG A 405 -1.52 11.34 -0.90
C ARG A 405 -2.07 12.69 -1.36
N ASN A 406 -3.14 13.17 -0.75
CA ASN A 406 -3.80 14.42 -1.12
C ASN A 406 -4.61 14.96 0.06
N SER A 407 -5.03 16.21 0.00
CA SER A 407 -5.73 16.92 1.07
C SER A 407 -7.05 16.25 1.45
N TRP A 408 -7.75 15.61 0.51
CA TRP A 408 -8.99 14.87 0.76
C TRP A 408 -8.73 13.59 1.57
N SER A 409 -7.71 12.81 1.21
CA SER A 409 -7.30 11.62 1.95
C SER A 409 -6.70 11.97 3.33
N VAL A 410 -6.04 13.13 3.47
CA VAL A 410 -5.61 13.66 4.78
C VAL A 410 -6.82 13.97 5.66
N ALA A 411 -7.84 14.63 5.11
CA ALA A 411 -9.08 14.91 5.83
C ALA A 411 -9.77 13.61 6.25
N GLY A 412 -9.88 12.63 5.34
CA GLY A 412 -10.44 11.31 5.64
C GLY A 412 -9.67 10.58 6.75
N ALA A 413 -8.34 10.56 6.70
CA ALA A 413 -7.52 9.89 7.71
C ALA A 413 -7.72 10.47 9.13
N ARG A 414 -7.95 11.79 9.24
CA ARG A 414 -8.21 12.44 10.53
C ARG A 414 -9.50 11.97 11.20
N GLU A 415 -10.53 11.64 10.42
CA GLU A 415 -11.77 11.09 10.95
C GLU A 415 -11.56 9.73 11.62
N PHE A 416 -10.55 8.98 11.16
CA PHE A 416 -10.08 7.73 11.78
C PHE A 416 -8.98 7.95 12.82
N LYS A 417 -8.91 9.16 13.40
CA LYS A 417 -7.97 9.55 14.48
C LYS A 417 -6.49 9.47 14.08
N VAL A 418 -6.19 9.42 12.78
CA VAL A 418 -4.80 9.54 12.30
C VAL A 418 -4.35 10.97 12.53
N THR A 419 -3.57 11.17 13.59
CA THR A 419 -3.08 12.49 14.02
C THR A 419 -2.00 13.03 13.09
N ARG A 420 -1.16 12.16 12.52
CA ARG A 420 -0.15 12.54 11.54
C ARG A 420 -0.08 11.55 10.40
N VAL A 421 0.19 12.04 9.20
CA VAL A 421 0.40 11.17 8.03
C VAL A 421 1.84 11.30 7.55
N CYS A 422 2.41 10.18 7.10
CA CYS A 422 3.71 10.17 6.49
C CYS A 422 3.64 10.77 5.09
N LEU A 423 4.50 11.74 4.79
CA LEU A 423 4.67 12.24 3.44
C LEU A 423 5.25 11.12 2.57
N PRO A 424 4.82 11.00 1.30
CA PRO A 424 5.40 10.04 0.38
C PRO A 424 6.91 10.28 0.21
N PRO A 425 7.71 9.23 -0.06
CA PRO A 425 9.07 9.41 -0.52
C PRO A 425 9.06 10.16 -1.86
N GLY A 426 9.38 11.46 -1.83
CA GLY A 426 9.38 12.33 -3.01
C GLY A 426 10.79 12.52 -3.57
N HIS A 427 10.99 12.25 -4.85
CA HIS A 427 12.22 12.61 -5.58
C HIS A 427 12.33 14.12 -5.85
N ARG A 428 11.22 14.87 -5.73
CA ARG A 428 11.12 16.33 -5.87
C ARG A 428 10.29 16.93 -4.74
N SER A 429 10.58 18.19 -4.41
CA SER A 429 9.92 18.93 -3.33
C SER A 429 8.47 19.33 -3.64
N ASP A 430 8.14 19.50 -4.91
CA ASP A 430 6.79 19.87 -5.38
C ASP A 430 5.74 18.81 -5.04
N HIS A 431 6.13 17.53 -4.97
CA HIS A 431 5.23 16.41 -4.61
C HIS A 431 4.59 16.53 -3.23
N TRP A 432 5.22 17.23 -2.29
CA TRP A 432 4.67 17.48 -0.96
C TRP A 432 4.21 18.93 -0.78
N GLN A 433 4.79 19.90 -1.50
CA GLN A 433 4.40 21.31 -1.38
C GLN A 433 2.91 21.53 -1.64
N GLU A 434 2.34 20.88 -2.65
CA GLU A 434 0.93 21.00 -2.98
C GLU A 434 0.04 20.55 -1.81
N ILE A 435 0.32 19.36 -1.26
CA ILE A 435 -0.44 18.78 -0.14
C ILE A 435 -0.30 19.63 1.13
N LEU A 436 0.91 20.10 1.43
CA LEU A 436 1.19 20.96 2.58
C LEU A 436 0.50 22.33 2.45
N ALA A 437 0.53 22.93 1.25
CA ALA A 437 -0.15 24.19 0.97
C ALA A 437 -1.66 24.05 1.08
N ALA A 438 -2.23 22.96 0.58
CA ALA A 438 -3.66 22.65 0.70
C ALA A 438 -4.06 22.27 2.14
N THR A 439 -3.10 21.88 2.99
CA THR A 439 -3.35 21.40 4.35
C THR A 439 -2.52 22.17 5.41
N PRO A 440 -2.75 23.49 5.58
CA PRO A 440 -1.88 24.34 6.42
C PRO A 440 -1.90 23.99 7.92
N PHE A 441 -2.91 23.25 8.38
CA PHE A 441 -3.06 22.78 9.77
C PHE A 441 -2.80 21.29 9.94
N GLY A 442 -2.17 20.63 8.96
CA GLY A 442 -1.80 19.21 9.06
C GLY A 442 -0.55 19.00 9.89
N SER A 443 -0.60 18.00 10.78
CA SER A 443 0.60 17.46 11.41
C SER A 443 1.14 16.36 10.50
N PHE A 444 2.33 16.55 9.95
CA PHE A 444 2.96 15.62 9.03
C PHE A 444 4.22 15.02 9.66
N TRP A 445 4.65 13.89 9.12
CA TRP A 445 5.98 13.35 9.37
C TRP A 445 6.55 12.75 8.09
N SER A 446 7.86 12.48 8.05
CA SER A 446 8.52 11.93 6.85
C SER A 446 9.73 11.11 7.23
N TYR A 447 9.96 10.00 6.50
CA TYR A 447 11.19 9.25 6.61
C TYR A 447 12.38 10.00 6.00
N LEU A 448 13.51 9.94 6.71
CA LEU A 448 14.83 10.30 6.25
C LEU A 448 15.61 8.98 6.12
N TYR A 449 15.33 8.25 5.05
CA TYR A 449 16.20 7.16 4.64
C TYR A 449 17.61 7.74 4.46
N ARG A 450 18.65 6.99 4.83
CA ARG A 450 20.04 7.32 4.44
C ARG A 450 20.02 7.76 2.98
N CYS A 451 20.58 8.93 2.68
CA CYS A 451 20.67 9.49 1.33
C CYS A 451 21.25 8.53 0.27
N ALA A 452 20.43 7.65 -0.29
CA ALA A 452 20.61 7.00 -1.59
C ALA A 452 19.25 6.42 -2.05
N ALA A 453 18.91 6.64 -3.32
CA ALA A 453 17.68 6.23 -4.00
C ALA A 453 16.48 7.19 -3.84
N LEU A 454 16.58 8.39 -4.42
CA LEU A 454 15.38 9.10 -4.90
C LEU A 454 14.80 8.43 -6.17
N ALA A 455 15.58 7.60 -6.86
CA ALA A 455 15.14 6.70 -7.92
C ALA A 455 16.27 5.70 -8.23
N VAL A 456 15.93 4.49 -8.64
CA VAL A 456 16.86 3.57 -9.32
C VAL A 456 16.53 3.64 -10.80
N CYS A 457 17.48 4.08 -11.62
CA CYS A 457 17.32 4.23 -13.06
C CYS A 457 18.29 3.31 -13.83
N PRO A 458 17.99 2.97 -15.10
CA PRO A 458 18.98 2.42 -16.01
C PRO A 458 20.22 3.33 -16.04
N GLY A 459 21.43 2.77 -16.16
CA GLY A 459 22.69 3.51 -16.07
C GLY A 459 22.80 4.74 -16.98
N GLU A 460 22.07 4.73 -18.10
CA GLU A 460 21.98 5.82 -19.08
C GLU A 460 21.38 7.12 -18.50
N ALA A 461 20.58 7.04 -17.43
CA ALA A 461 19.96 8.21 -16.77
C ALA A 461 20.98 9.13 -16.08
N ALA A 462 22.20 8.65 -15.81
CA ALA A 462 23.29 9.46 -15.23
C ALA A 462 23.78 10.59 -16.16
N ALA A 463 23.38 10.58 -17.44
CA ALA A 463 23.71 11.63 -18.40
C ALA A 463 22.92 12.95 -18.18
N LEU A 464 21.85 12.92 -17.38
CA LEU A 464 21.03 14.10 -17.08
C LEU A 464 21.64 14.93 -15.94
N THR A 465 21.60 16.26 -16.04
CA THR A 465 22.10 17.14 -14.96
C THR A 465 21.14 17.12 -13.76
N PRO A 466 21.58 16.73 -12.55
CA PRO A 466 20.72 16.68 -11.37
C PRO A 466 20.45 18.09 -10.79
N PRO A 467 19.31 18.31 -10.10
CA PRO A 467 19.01 19.55 -9.36
C PRO A 467 20.13 19.97 -8.40
N GLU A 468 20.15 21.25 -8.00
CA GLU A 468 21.27 21.86 -7.27
C GLU A 468 21.61 21.17 -5.92
N ASN A 469 20.68 20.43 -5.33
CA ASN A 469 20.87 19.66 -4.10
C ASN A 469 20.99 18.14 -4.31
N LEU A 470 20.99 17.63 -5.56
CA LEU A 470 21.08 16.21 -5.89
C LEU A 470 22.32 15.84 -6.75
N ARG A 471 22.76 14.58 -6.71
CA ARG A 471 23.87 14.00 -7.49
C ARG A 471 23.53 12.58 -7.94
N TRP A 472 24.07 12.15 -9.07
CA TRP A 472 24.01 10.74 -9.49
C TRP A 472 25.12 9.90 -8.83
N MET A 473 24.82 8.65 -8.51
CA MET A 473 25.77 7.60 -8.12
C MET A 473 25.51 6.37 -9.00
N VAL A 474 26.54 5.76 -9.59
CA VAL A 474 26.39 4.59 -10.46
C VAL A 474 27.02 3.36 -9.80
N GLU A 475 26.26 2.27 -9.69
CA GLU A 475 26.68 1.01 -9.07
C GLU A 475 25.99 -0.15 -9.82
N ASP A 476 26.75 -1.17 -10.22
CA ASP A 476 26.26 -2.36 -10.97
C ASP A 476 25.34 -2.05 -12.17
N GLY A 477 25.72 -1.06 -12.99
CA GLY A 477 24.96 -0.66 -14.19
C GLY A 477 23.66 0.11 -13.91
N LYS A 478 23.41 0.49 -12.65
CA LYS A 478 22.24 1.27 -12.23
C LYS A 478 22.68 2.65 -11.74
N ALA A 479 21.90 3.68 -12.08
CA ALA A 479 22.11 5.05 -11.62
C ALA A 479 21.13 5.39 -10.48
N LEU A 480 21.67 5.97 -9.40
CA LEU A 480 20.98 6.35 -8.17
C LEU A 480 21.02 7.88 -8.01
N LEU A 481 19.86 8.53 -7.86
CA LEU A 481 19.80 9.97 -7.57
C LEU A 481 19.84 10.20 -6.04
N CYS A 482 20.82 10.97 -5.56
CA CYS A 482 21.17 11.14 -4.14
C CYS A 482 21.26 12.61 -3.75
N LEU A 483 21.03 12.99 -2.49
CA LEU A 483 21.36 14.35 -2.01
C LEU A 483 22.88 14.60 -2.09
N LYS A 484 23.28 15.83 -2.49
CA LYS A 484 24.70 16.21 -2.68
C LYS A 484 25.54 16.07 -1.40
N ALA A 485 24.95 16.30 -0.21
CA ALA A 485 25.62 16.03 1.06
C ALA A 485 24.64 15.78 2.24
N PRO A 486 24.91 14.83 3.15
CA PRO A 486 24.10 14.57 4.36
C PRO A 486 24.09 15.71 5.40
N GLN A 487 24.98 16.69 5.27
CA GLN A 487 25.28 17.71 6.29
C GLN A 487 24.42 18.98 6.22
N ASN A 488 23.54 19.10 5.22
CA ASN A 488 22.61 20.22 5.09
C ASN A 488 21.24 19.94 5.75
N PHE A 489 21.15 18.89 6.57
CA PHE A 489 19.92 18.58 7.33
C PHE A 489 19.52 19.73 8.27
N HIS A 490 20.51 20.41 8.84
CA HIS A 490 20.31 21.58 9.70
C HIS A 490 19.67 22.75 8.95
N ASP A 491 19.92 22.88 7.65
CA ASP A 491 19.36 23.95 6.82
C ASP A 491 17.88 23.70 6.48
N LEU A 492 17.42 22.44 6.58
CA LEU A 492 16.02 22.06 6.35
C LEU A 492 15.16 22.14 7.63
N ASP A 493 15.76 22.19 8.81
CA ASP A 493 15.02 22.27 10.09
C ASP A 493 14.13 23.52 10.20
N PRO A 494 14.58 24.75 9.84
CA PRO A 494 13.70 25.92 9.78
C PRO A 494 12.53 25.74 8.83
N TRP A 495 12.76 25.05 7.70
CA TRP A 495 11.73 24.81 6.70
C TRP A 495 10.69 23.79 7.20
N PHE A 496 11.11 22.64 7.74
CA PHE A 496 10.20 21.67 8.38
C PHE A 496 9.42 22.30 9.54
N LYS A 497 10.05 23.23 10.28
CA LYS A 497 9.42 24.00 11.36
C LYS A 497 8.26 24.85 10.86
N GLN A 498 8.48 25.60 9.79
CA GLN A 498 7.45 26.43 9.18
C GLN A 498 6.27 25.59 8.67
N GLN A 499 6.51 24.35 8.26
CA GLN A 499 5.49 23.46 7.71
C GLN A 499 4.89 22.45 8.71
N SER A 500 5.21 22.55 10.00
CA SER A 500 4.75 21.61 11.04
C SER A 500 5.07 20.12 10.76
N ILE A 501 6.17 19.85 10.05
CA ILE A 501 6.62 18.49 9.73
C ILE A 501 7.59 17.98 10.79
N LEU A 502 7.43 16.72 11.21
CA LEU A 502 8.39 16.00 12.06
C LEU A 502 9.21 14.97 11.27
N PRO A 503 10.53 15.16 11.11
CA PRO A 503 11.37 14.14 10.49
C PRO A 503 11.54 12.86 11.35
N LEU A 504 11.35 11.68 10.75
CA LEU A 504 11.76 10.39 11.30
C LEU A 504 13.04 9.92 10.60
N VAL A 505 14.08 9.61 11.37
CA VAL A 505 15.33 9.03 10.88
C VAL A 505 15.31 7.52 11.12
N VAL A 506 15.58 6.74 10.08
CA VAL A 506 15.59 5.27 10.19
C VAL A 506 17.02 4.76 10.42
N ALA A 507 17.27 4.07 11.53
CA ALA A 507 18.50 3.31 11.73
C ALA A 507 18.31 1.88 11.19
N LEU A 508 18.77 1.62 9.97
CA LEU A 508 18.57 0.31 9.31
C LEU A 508 19.53 -0.79 9.77
N PRO A 509 19.16 -2.09 9.67
CA PRO A 509 20.04 -3.24 9.89
C PRO A 509 21.30 -3.24 9.01
N HIS A 510 21.18 -2.74 7.78
CA HIS A 510 22.26 -2.65 6.81
C HIS A 510 22.99 -1.29 6.83
N SER A 511 22.73 -0.46 7.83
CA SER A 511 23.62 0.65 8.14
C SER A 511 24.97 0.04 8.56
N PRO A 512 26.11 0.28 7.87
CA PRO A 512 27.45 -0.11 8.33
C PRO A 512 27.88 0.46 9.69
N ARG A 513 26.95 1.05 10.46
CA ARG A 513 27.21 1.58 11.79
C ARG A 513 27.00 0.48 12.83
N ALA A 514 27.86 0.49 13.84
CA ALA A 514 27.71 -0.39 14.98
C ALA A 514 26.39 -0.09 15.73
N ARG A 515 25.87 -1.12 16.41
CA ARG A 515 24.64 -1.01 17.24
C ARG A 515 24.76 0.17 18.21
N GLY A 516 23.70 0.97 18.29
CA GLY A 516 23.60 2.07 19.26
C GLY A 516 24.37 3.34 18.92
N GLN A 517 25.08 3.41 17.79
CA GLN A 517 25.79 4.64 17.39
C GLN A 517 24.87 5.62 16.68
N LEU A 518 24.83 6.86 17.19
CA LEU A 518 24.15 7.95 16.50
C LEU A 518 24.79 8.24 15.12
N PRO A 519 24.00 8.65 14.13
CA PRO A 519 24.54 9.23 12.90
C PRO A 519 25.55 10.34 13.18
N PRO A 520 26.74 10.37 12.56
CA PRO A 520 27.75 11.41 12.79
C PRO A 520 27.26 12.84 12.52
N TRP A 521 26.22 13.00 11.71
CA TRP A 521 25.56 14.28 11.43
C TRP A 521 24.47 14.65 12.46
N LEU A 522 24.08 13.74 13.36
CA LEU A 522 23.27 14.00 14.55
C LEU A 522 24.13 14.23 15.80
N VAL A 523 25.39 13.80 15.79
CA VAL A 523 26.35 14.08 16.86
C VAL A 523 26.82 15.54 16.70
N PRO A 524 26.66 16.41 17.70
CA PRO A 524 27.18 17.77 17.63
C PRO A 524 28.68 17.73 17.33
N ARG A 525 29.14 18.38 16.25
CA ARG A 525 30.58 18.59 16.09
C ARG A 525 31.04 19.38 17.31
N PRO A 526 32.10 18.93 18.03
CA PRO A 526 32.67 19.76 19.08
C PRO A 526 33.03 21.10 18.43
N LEU A 527 32.41 22.18 18.91
CA LEU A 527 32.80 23.53 18.54
C LEU A 527 34.30 23.59 18.78
N ALA A 528 35.07 23.80 17.71
CA ALA A 528 36.49 24.07 17.84
C ALA A 528 36.59 25.27 18.78
N ARG A 529 37.04 25.03 20.02
CA ARG A 529 37.39 26.12 20.92
C ARG A 529 38.40 26.96 20.14
N PRO A 530 38.17 28.27 19.94
CA PRO A 530 39.18 29.09 19.31
C PRO A 530 40.45 28.91 20.13
N ARG A 531 41.52 28.43 19.47
CA ARG A 531 42.84 28.40 20.08
C ARG A 531 43.15 29.85 20.48
N ARG A 532 43.37 30.07 21.77
CA ARG A 532 43.77 31.36 22.33
C ARG A 532 45.10 31.80 21.76
#